data_AF-R6N083-F1
#
_entry.id   AF-R6N083-F1
#
_cell.length_a   1.000
_cell.length_b   1.000
_cell.length_c   1.000
_cell.angle_alpha   90.00
_cell.angle_beta   90.00
_cell.angle_gamma   90.00
#
_symmetry.space_group_name_H-M   'P 1'
#
loop_
_entity.id
_entity.type
_entity.pdbx_description
1 polymer ?
#
loop_
_entity_poly.entity_id
_entity_poly.type
_entity_poly.pdbx_seq_one_letter_code
_entity_poly.pdbx_strand_id
1 'polypeptide(L)'
;MYGIYKIQNGDTLDSLAKRYGVSPEILKNLNQNSNFAVGSNIIVPTMNEYFEVYTIEKGDNLYNIARRYNTDYNLLALLNGINVDDYIYPNTTILVPKRDVKYYITKDNDTLLSVNRLLGGNINKFLSQNNNIYLEEGQLIVYKD
;
A
#
# COMPACT_ATOMS: atom_id res chain seq x y z
N MET A 1 -7.53 1.05 -0.37
CA MET A 1 -6.12 1.09 -0.78
C MET A 1 -5.77 -0.17 -1.55
N TYR A 2 -6.12 -1.30 -0.96
CA TYR A 2 -6.19 -2.59 -1.61
C TYR A 2 -7.64 -3.05 -1.76
N GLY A 3 -7.83 -4.08 -2.57
CA GLY A 3 -9.04 -4.87 -2.64
C GLY A 3 -8.70 -6.35 -2.65
N ILE A 4 -9.72 -7.18 -2.52
CA ILE A 4 -9.60 -8.63 -2.71
C ILE A 4 -10.08 -8.95 -4.12
N TYR A 5 -9.26 -9.67 -4.87
CA TYR A 5 -9.59 -10.19 -6.18
C TYR A 5 -9.57 -11.71 -6.17
N LYS A 6 -10.62 -12.32 -6.71
CA LYS A 6 -10.68 -13.77 -6.90
C LYS A 6 -10.11 -14.11 -8.26
N ILE A 7 -9.04 -14.90 -8.31
CA ILE A 7 -8.39 -15.34 -9.55
C ILE A 7 -9.39 -16.10 -10.42
N GLN A 8 -9.50 -15.69 -11.68
CA GLN A 8 -10.35 -16.28 -12.70
C GLN A 8 -9.52 -17.15 -13.66
N ASN A 9 -10.22 -17.96 -14.47
CA ASN A 9 -9.55 -18.76 -15.49
C ASN A 9 -8.87 -17.86 -16.53
N GLY A 10 -7.60 -18.13 -16.83
CA GLY A 10 -6.79 -17.35 -17.77
C GLY A 10 -6.06 -16.14 -17.14
N ASP A 11 -6.26 -15.86 -15.86
CA ASP A 11 -5.45 -14.86 -15.16
C ASP A 11 -4.01 -15.34 -14.99
N THR A 12 -3.07 -14.41 -15.18
CA THR A 12 -1.66 -14.59 -14.86
C THR A 12 -1.19 -13.46 -13.95
N LEU A 13 -0.05 -13.64 -13.29
CA LEU A 13 0.55 -12.57 -12.49
C LEU A 13 0.77 -11.31 -13.34
N ASP A 14 1.24 -11.46 -14.58
CA ASP A 14 1.45 -10.36 -15.53
C ASP A 14 0.15 -9.68 -15.96
N SER A 15 -0.90 -10.44 -16.28
CA SER A 15 -2.16 -9.84 -16.72
C SER A 15 -2.83 -9.06 -15.60
N LEU A 16 -2.77 -9.57 -14.36
CA LEU A 16 -3.29 -8.92 -13.18
C LEU A 16 -2.46 -7.70 -12.80
N ALA A 17 -1.13 -7.81 -12.76
CA ALA A 17 -0.24 -6.69 -12.49
C ALA A 17 -0.50 -5.52 -13.47
N LYS A 18 -0.60 -5.84 -14.78
CA LYS A 18 -0.96 -4.87 -15.82
C LYS A 18 -2.33 -4.25 -15.57
N ARG A 19 -3.33 -5.05 -15.22
CA ARG A 19 -4.70 -4.57 -14.93
C ARG A 19 -4.73 -3.55 -13.79
N TYR A 20 -3.93 -3.76 -12.76
CA TYR A 20 -3.86 -2.87 -11.60
C TYR A 20 -2.79 -1.78 -11.73
N GLY A 21 -2.05 -1.73 -12.84
CA GLY A 21 -1.04 -0.71 -13.09
C GLY A 21 0.19 -0.83 -12.19
N VAL A 22 0.55 -2.05 -11.80
CA VAL A 22 1.73 -2.35 -10.99
C VAL A 22 2.62 -3.39 -11.66
N SER A 23 3.79 -3.66 -11.10
CA SER A 23 4.64 -4.76 -11.56
C SER A 23 4.17 -6.11 -10.99
N PRO A 24 4.53 -7.22 -11.65
CA PRO A 24 4.37 -8.57 -11.09
C PRO A 24 4.98 -8.71 -9.69
N GLU A 25 6.11 -8.04 -9.45
CA GLU A 25 6.83 -8.09 -8.17
C GLU A 25 6.03 -7.44 -7.04
N ILE A 26 5.43 -6.26 -7.27
CA ILE A 26 4.53 -5.63 -6.29
C ILE A 26 3.37 -6.57 -5.96
N LEU A 27 2.74 -7.16 -6.99
CA LEU A 27 1.61 -8.05 -6.77
C LEU A 27 2.02 -9.32 -6.01
N LYS A 28 3.22 -9.85 -6.27
CA LYS A 28 3.78 -10.99 -5.55
C LYS A 28 4.08 -10.65 -4.09
N ASN A 29 4.69 -9.49 -3.82
CA ASN A 29 5.03 -9.06 -2.47
C ASN A 29 3.79 -8.84 -1.60
N LEU A 30 2.70 -8.31 -2.16
CA LEU A 30 1.42 -8.20 -1.45
C LEU A 30 0.79 -9.56 -1.09
N ASN A 31 1.25 -10.65 -1.71
CA ASN A 31 0.62 -11.97 -1.67
C ASN A 31 1.64 -13.08 -1.37
N GLN A 32 2.70 -12.79 -0.60
CA GLN A 32 3.77 -13.75 -0.29
C GLN A 32 3.25 -15.07 0.30
N ASN A 33 2.13 -15.03 1.03
CA ASN A 33 1.50 -16.18 1.68
C ASN A 33 0.28 -16.73 0.92
N SER A 34 0.04 -16.30 -0.32
CA SER A 34 -1.14 -16.69 -1.10
C SER A 34 -0.80 -17.68 -2.22
N ASN A 35 -1.75 -18.56 -2.54
CA ASN A 35 -1.67 -19.40 -3.73
C ASN A 35 -2.19 -18.63 -4.95
N PHE A 36 -1.43 -18.63 -6.05
CA PHE A 36 -1.83 -18.02 -7.33
C PHE A 36 -2.56 -19.04 -8.23
N ALA A 37 -3.59 -19.70 -7.68
CA ALA A 37 -4.42 -20.65 -8.42
C ALA A 37 -5.82 -20.10 -8.68
N VAL A 38 -6.45 -20.54 -9.77
CA VAL A 38 -7.84 -20.19 -10.11
C VAL A 38 -8.76 -20.46 -8.92
N GLY A 39 -9.59 -19.47 -8.59
CA GLY A 39 -10.50 -19.49 -7.45
C GLY A 39 -9.93 -18.96 -6.14
N SER A 40 -8.61 -18.74 -6.05
CA SER A 40 -7.96 -18.17 -4.87
C SER A 40 -8.21 -16.66 -4.77
N ASN A 41 -8.25 -16.15 -3.54
CA ASN A 41 -8.32 -14.71 -3.28
C ASN A 41 -6.91 -14.15 -3.11
N ILE A 42 -6.63 -13.04 -3.77
CA ILE A 42 -5.38 -12.27 -3.64
C ILE A 42 -5.69 -10.80 -3.32
N ILE A 43 -4.72 -10.14 -2.69
CA ILE A 43 -4.70 -8.71 -2.44
C ILE A 43 -4.23 -8.00 -3.71
N VAL A 44 -4.97 -6.99 -4.15
CA VAL A 44 -4.63 -6.16 -5.31
C VAL A 44 -4.66 -4.68 -4.94
N PRO A 45 -3.74 -3.85 -5.45
CA PRO A 45 -3.81 -2.40 -5.24
C PRO A 45 -4.95 -1.81 -6.08
N THR A 46 -5.78 -0.95 -5.48
CA THR A 46 -6.98 -0.38 -6.12
C THR A 46 -7.01 1.13 -6.17
N MET A 47 -6.05 1.82 -5.52
CA MET A 47 -6.05 3.28 -5.38
C MET A 47 -4.72 3.88 -5.84
N ASN A 48 -4.48 3.84 -7.15
CA ASN A 48 -3.28 4.39 -7.80
C ASN A 48 -3.19 5.93 -7.65
N GLU A 49 -4.23 6.59 -7.17
CA GLU A 49 -4.19 8.02 -6.84
C GLU A 49 -3.44 8.34 -5.54
N TYR A 50 -3.18 7.32 -4.71
CA TYR A 50 -2.45 7.46 -3.44
C TYR A 50 -1.02 6.97 -3.50
N PHE A 51 -0.65 6.11 -4.44
CA PHE A 51 0.73 5.59 -4.54
C PHE A 51 1.27 5.82 -5.93
N GLU A 52 2.59 5.75 -6.03
CA GLU A 52 3.28 5.59 -7.30
C GLU A 52 4.24 4.41 -7.25
N VAL A 53 4.65 3.94 -8.41
CA VAL A 53 5.61 2.85 -8.55
C VAL A 53 7.01 3.43 -8.60
N TYR A 54 7.86 3.02 -7.67
CA TYR A 54 9.27 3.36 -7.62
C TYR A 54 10.11 2.16 -8.06
N THR A 55 11.12 2.40 -8.90
CA THR A 55 12.11 1.39 -9.27
C THR A 55 13.32 1.53 -8.36
N ILE A 56 13.68 0.44 -7.69
CA ILE A 56 14.76 0.40 -6.72
C ILE A 56 16.11 0.59 -7.42
N GLU A 57 16.86 1.57 -6.96
CA GLU A 57 18.19 1.90 -7.48
C GLU A 57 19.27 1.13 -6.71
N LYS A 58 20.45 0.96 -7.34
CA LYS A 58 21.59 0.35 -6.66
C LYS A 58 22.01 1.22 -5.47
N GLY A 59 22.01 0.63 -4.27
CA GLY A 59 22.36 1.31 -3.03
C GLY A 59 21.15 1.84 -2.24
N ASP A 60 19.94 1.63 -2.74
CA ASP A 60 18.72 1.91 -1.99
C ASP A 60 18.53 0.95 -0.81
N ASN A 61 17.86 1.47 0.23
CA ASN A 61 17.27 0.71 1.32
C ASN A 61 15.94 1.37 1.72
N LEU A 62 15.11 0.71 2.52
CA LEU A 62 13.81 1.28 2.89
C LEU A 62 13.93 2.65 3.57
N TYR A 63 14.98 2.88 4.36
CA TYR A 63 15.20 4.15 5.07
C TYR A 63 15.44 5.33 4.12
N ASN A 64 16.33 5.17 3.14
CA ASN A 64 16.67 6.27 2.24
C ASN A 64 15.55 6.53 1.22
N ILE A 65 14.82 5.50 0.78
CA ILE A 65 13.61 5.65 -0.04
C ILE A 65 12.54 6.37 0.78
N ALA A 66 12.26 5.93 2.01
CA ALA A 66 11.26 6.54 2.87
C ALA A 66 11.54 8.04 3.08
N ARG A 67 12.81 8.39 3.34
CA ARG A 67 13.24 9.79 3.45
C ARG A 67 13.03 10.59 2.16
N ARG A 68 13.32 10.02 0.98
CA ARG A 68 13.10 10.65 -0.35
C ARG A 68 11.62 10.98 -0.60
N TYR A 69 10.75 10.15 -0.03
CA TYR A 69 9.29 10.22 -0.16
C TYR A 69 8.59 10.87 1.03
N ASN A 70 9.35 11.41 2.00
CA ASN A 70 8.82 12.01 3.22
C ASN A 70 7.82 11.09 3.96
N THR A 71 8.21 9.82 4.08
CA THR A 71 7.43 8.78 4.76
C THR A 71 8.29 8.02 5.76
N ASP A 72 7.66 7.12 6.51
CA ASP A 72 8.31 6.19 7.42
C ASP A 72 8.64 4.86 6.71
N TYR A 73 9.77 4.24 7.06
CA TYR A 73 10.19 2.98 6.44
C TYR A 73 9.32 1.79 6.86
N ASN A 74 8.69 1.82 8.05
CA ASN A 74 7.70 0.81 8.44
C ASN A 74 6.44 0.94 7.59
N LEU A 75 5.99 2.17 7.31
CA LEU A 75 4.88 2.41 6.39
C LEU A 75 5.22 1.93 4.98
N LEU A 76 6.45 2.16 4.51
CA LEU A 76 6.89 1.67 3.21
C LEU A 76 6.90 0.13 3.14
N ALA A 77 7.37 -0.54 4.19
CA ALA A 77 7.35 -2.00 4.29
C ALA A 77 5.91 -2.54 4.28
N LEU A 78 5.05 -1.99 5.14
CA LEU A 78 3.63 -2.32 5.23
C LEU A 78 2.91 -2.15 3.89
N LEU A 79 3.15 -1.02 3.22
CA LEU A 79 2.56 -0.68 1.91
C LEU A 79 2.89 -1.73 0.83
N ASN A 80 4.02 -2.41 0.97
CA ASN A 80 4.52 -3.38 0.00
C ASN A 80 4.33 -4.84 0.43
N GLY A 81 3.78 -5.10 1.61
CA GLY A 81 3.63 -6.46 2.14
C GLY A 81 4.96 -7.15 2.42
N ILE A 82 6.00 -6.37 2.76
CA ILE A 82 7.34 -6.87 3.11
C ILE A 82 7.67 -6.52 4.56
N ASN A 83 8.62 -7.23 5.15
CA ASN A 83 9.16 -6.87 6.47
C ASN A 83 10.21 -5.77 6.34
N VAL A 84 10.43 -5.02 7.42
CA VAL A 84 11.47 -3.99 7.46
C VAL A 84 12.89 -4.54 7.33
N ASP A 85 13.07 -5.82 7.67
CA ASP A 85 14.33 -6.55 7.56
C ASP A 85 14.48 -7.31 6.23
N ASP A 86 13.45 -7.29 5.37
CA ASP A 86 13.54 -7.94 4.06
C ASP A 86 14.51 -7.20 3.15
N TYR A 87 15.28 -7.97 2.39
CA TYR A 87 16.14 -7.42 1.35
C TYR A 87 15.31 -6.86 0.20
N ILE A 88 15.67 -5.66 -0.25
CA ILE A 88 15.17 -5.09 -1.48
C ILE A 88 16.26 -5.13 -2.56
N TYR A 89 15.86 -5.38 -3.80
CA TYR A 89 16.79 -5.68 -4.88
C TYR A 89 16.77 -4.59 -5.96
N PRO A 90 17.92 -4.14 -6.47
CA PRO A 90 17.95 -3.19 -7.56
C PRO A 90 17.18 -3.67 -8.81
N ASN A 91 16.57 -2.73 -9.53
CA ASN A 91 15.71 -2.94 -10.70
C ASN A 91 14.40 -3.70 -10.43
N THR A 92 14.05 -3.96 -9.17
CA THR A 92 12.67 -4.33 -8.82
C THR A 92 11.88 -3.08 -8.49
N THR A 93 10.55 -3.21 -8.32
CA THR A 93 9.70 -2.08 -8.01
C THR A 93 8.90 -2.28 -6.73
N ILE A 94 8.62 -1.16 -6.08
CA ILE A 94 7.77 -1.06 -4.88
C ILE A 94 6.79 0.10 -5.05
N LEU A 95 5.70 0.05 -4.30
CA LEU A 95 4.80 1.17 -4.10
C LEU A 95 5.44 2.15 -3.12
N VAL A 96 5.37 3.43 -3.44
CA VAL A 96 5.74 4.52 -2.54
C VAL A 96 4.58 5.50 -2.39
N PRO A 97 4.44 6.16 -1.23
CA PRO A 97 3.48 7.23 -1.02
C PRO A 97 3.63 8.38 -2.03
N LYS A 98 2.51 8.93 -2.49
CA LYS A 98 2.53 10.22 -3.17
C LYS A 98 2.67 11.36 -2.17
N ARG A 99 3.42 12.39 -2.54
CA ARG A 99 3.76 13.52 -1.65
C ARG A 99 2.56 14.39 -1.25
N ASP A 100 1.49 14.38 -2.04
CA ASP A 100 0.23 15.10 -1.80
C ASP A 100 -0.77 14.29 -0.96
N VAL A 101 -0.34 13.16 -0.41
CA VAL A 101 -1.17 12.28 0.41
C VAL A 101 -0.52 12.13 1.78
N LYS A 102 -1.36 12.23 2.81
CA LYS A 102 -1.00 12.00 4.19
C LYS A 102 -1.48 10.63 4.62
N TYR A 103 -0.71 9.98 5.47
CA TYR A 103 -0.95 8.61 5.92
C TYR A 103 -0.89 8.54 7.42
N TYR A 104 -1.66 7.61 7.97
CA TYR A 104 -1.59 7.28 9.37
C TYR A 104 -1.82 5.79 9.57
N ILE A 105 -0.94 5.16 10.34
CA ILE A 105 -1.15 3.80 10.84
C ILE A 105 -1.82 3.97 12.20
N THR A 106 -3.04 3.47 12.32
CA THR A 106 -3.83 3.54 13.55
C THR A 106 -3.13 2.83 14.71
N LYS A 107 -3.38 3.35 15.91
CA LYS A 107 -2.87 2.88 17.18
C LYS A 107 -4.02 2.59 18.13
N ASP A 108 -3.72 1.89 19.22
CA ASP A 108 -4.68 1.67 20.29
C ASP A 108 -5.33 2.98 20.78
N ASN A 109 -6.65 2.93 20.94
CA ASN A 109 -7.51 4.04 21.35
C ASN A 109 -7.66 5.18 20.34
N ASP A 110 -7.26 4.98 19.08
CA ASP A 110 -7.60 5.95 18.04
C ASP A 110 -9.11 6.05 17.82
N THR A 111 -9.56 7.28 17.58
CA THR A 111 -10.93 7.59 17.21
C THR A 111 -10.96 8.15 15.81
N LEU A 112 -12.11 8.04 15.15
CA LEU A 112 -12.33 8.66 13.84
C LEU A 112 -11.98 10.15 13.88
N LEU A 113 -12.33 10.83 14.98
CA LEU A 113 -12.10 12.26 15.15
C LEU A 113 -10.62 12.60 15.39
N SER A 114 -9.90 11.82 16.21
CA SER A 114 -8.47 12.05 16.46
C SER A 114 -7.66 11.91 15.17
N VAL A 115 -7.94 10.86 14.39
CA VAL A 115 -7.25 10.58 13.13
C VAL A 115 -7.63 11.59 12.03
N ASN A 116 -8.92 11.92 11.87
CA ASN A 116 -9.32 12.95 10.90
C ASN A 116 -8.67 14.31 11.21
N ARG A 117 -8.62 14.72 12.48
CA ARG A 117 -7.98 15.97 12.89
C ARG A 117 -6.48 15.96 12.62
N LEU A 118 -5.82 14.82 12.80
CA LEU A 118 -4.40 14.67 12.52
C LEU A 118 -4.10 14.81 11.02
N LEU A 119 -4.95 14.25 10.16
CA LEU A 119 -4.67 14.14 8.72
C LEU A 119 -5.23 15.28 7.85
N GLY A 120 -6.38 15.88 8.17
CA GLY A 120 -6.95 16.88 7.25
C GLY A 120 -8.27 17.56 7.61
N GLY A 121 -8.88 17.25 8.75
CA GLY A 121 -10.02 18.00 9.32
C GLY A 121 -11.36 17.87 8.60
N ASN A 122 -11.40 17.74 7.27
CA ASN A 122 -12.65 17.55 6.52
C ASN A 122 -13.13 16.09 6.62
N ILE A 123 -14.09 15.85 7.50
CA ILE A 123 -14.60 14.50 7.78
C ILE A 123 -15.27 13.84 6.58
N ASN A 124 -16.01 14.59 5.75
CA ASN A 124 -16.69 14.01 4.59
C ASN A 124 -15.68 13.51 3.55
N LYS A 125 -14.62 14.29 3.32
CA LYS A 125 -13.53 13.90 2.43
C LYS A 125 -12.78 12.70 3.00
N PHE A 126 -12.42 12.75 4.28
CA PHE A 126 -11.79 11.65 5.00
C PHE A 126 -12.58 10.33 4.84
N LEU A 127 -13.88 10.35 5.09
CA LEU A 127 -14.74 9.18 4.99
C LEU A 127 -14.83 8.66 3.55
N SER A 128 -14.93 9.54 2.55
CA SER A 128 -14.97 9.14 1.14
C SER A 128 -13.69 8.48 0.64
N GLN A 129 -12.55 8.77 1.28
CA GLN A 129 -11.24 8.25 0.91
C GLN A 129 -10.91 6.91 1.61
N ASN A 130 -11.65 6.60 2.69
CA ASN A 130 -11.42 5.43 3.55
C ASN A 130 -12.72 4.62 3.71
N ASN A 131 -13.04 3.80 2.71
CA ASN A 131 -14.33 3.08 2.66
C ASN A 131 -14.54 2.06 3.80
N ASN A 132 -13.46 1.52 4.37
CA ASN A 132 -13.50 0.57 5.48
C ASN A 132 -12.67 1.14 6.62
N ILE A 133 -13.30 1.67 7.67
CA ILE A 133 -12.63 2.25 8.85
C ILE A 133 -13.00 1.40 10.06
N TYR A 134 -12.04 0.60 10.55
CA TYR A 134 -12.20 -0.24 11.73
C TYR A 134 -11.50 0.39 12.95
N LEU A 135 -10.45 1.18 12.72
CA LEU A 135 -9.58 1.80 13.74
C LEU A 135 -8.89 0.78 14.66
N GLU A 136 -8.73 -0.46 14.21
CA GLU A 136 -7.85 -1.44 14.84
C GLU A 136 -6.39 -1.01 14.68
N GLU A 137 -5.53 -1.29 15.65
CA GLU A 137 -4.09 -1.00 15.54
C GLU A 137 -3.50 -1.60 14.25
N GLY A 138 -2.70 -0.80 13.53
CA GLY A 138 -2.07 -1.23 12.29
C GLY A 138 -2.89 -0.94 11.02
N GLN A 139 -4.14 -0.50 11.13
CA GLN A 139 -4.91 -0.07 9.96
C GLN A 139 -4.30 1.18 9.31
N LEU A 140 -4.04 1.11 8.01
CA LEU A 140 -3.59 2.25 7.23
C LEU A 140 -4.76 3.12 6.77
N ILE A 141 -4.71 4.39 7.17
CA ILE A 141 -5.64 5.46 6.83
C ILE A 141 -4.94 6.50 5.95
N VAL A 142 -5.68 7.05 4.99
CA VAL A 142 -5.17 8.05 4.04
C VAL A 142 -5.97 9.33 4.08
N TYR A 143 -5.33 10.45 3.73
CA TYR A 143 -5.99 11.70 3.42
C TYR A 143 -5.26 12.42 2.31
N LYS A 144 -5.98 12.78 1.25
CA LYS A 144 -5.46 13.58 0.15
C LYS A 144 -6.16 14.93 0.11
N ASP A 145 -5.39 16.02 0.13
CA ASP A 145 -5.90 17.41 0.08
C ASP A 145 -6.56 17.78 -1.26
#